data_AF-A0A7R9P1C4-F1
#
_entry.id   AF-A0A7R9P1C4-F1
#
_cell.length_a   1.000
_cell.length_b   1.000
_cell.length_c   1.000
_cell.angle_alpha   90.00
_cell.angle_beta   90.00
_cell.angle_gamma   90.00
#
_symmetry.space_group_name_H-M   'P 1'
#
loop_
_entity.id
_entity.type
_entity.pdbx_description
1 polymer ?
#
loop_
_entity_poly.entity_id
_entity_poly.type
_entity_poly.pdbx_seq_one_letter_code
_entity_poly.pdbx_strand_id
1 'polypeptide(L)'
;MVSSRQVVVVALAALCAIFIVSRGHEQNLEPLSNLCLLCICEATSNCSKYSPAASCDEGDDTCGLYALTQAYWEDAGKLQVPDNSYESDNDTIQFKLCAQEPRCAEASVQNYMIRYAQDCNGDGNIDCSDYASIHRLGGFGCRGTLDQAYSEKVQACNKAAGLLTKSSSKSSWSEKSILGGSSSSPDPGTETSFSTSVSFRVQLTGFPDAGIKPRGCFLCKRSREKVEISPTVILY
;
A
#
# COMPACT_ATOMS: atom_id res chain seq x y z
N MET A 1 -40.66 52.54 -0.09
CA MET A 1 -40.87 51.90 1.23
C MET A 1 -40.95 50.40 1.01
N VAL A 2 -39.95 49.64 1.46
CA VAL A 2 -39.97 48.18 1.35
C VAL A 2 -40.92 47.64 2.42
N SER A 3 -41.88 46.80 2.03
CA SER A 3 -42.84 46.21 2.97
C SER A 3 -42.14 45.24 3.92
N SER A 4 -42.53 45.17 5.19
CA SER A 4 -42.01 44.21 6.17
C SER A 4 -42.10 42.76 5.66
N ARG A 5 -43.10 42.44 4.82
CA ARG A 5 -43.24 41.12 4.19
C ARG A 5 -42.12 40.83 3.17
N GLN A 6 -41.68 41.85 2.42
CA GLN A 6 -40.59 41.75 1.45
C GLN A 6 -39.24 41.50 2.16
N VAL A 7 -39.01 42.15 3.30
CA VAL A 7 -37.78 41.96 4.10
C VAL A 7 -37.67 40.53 4.65
N VAL A 8 -38.76 39.96 5.14
CA VAL A 8 -38.80 38.58 5.67
C VAL A 8 -38.54 37.55 4.56
N VAL A 9 -39.15 37.72 3.38
CA VAL A 9 -38.95 36.79 2.26
C VAL A 9 -37.51 36.78 1.77
N VAL A 10 -36.89 37.96 1.66
CA VAL A 10 -35.48 38.08 1.25
C VAL A 10 -34.53 37.47 2.29
N ALA A 11 -34.79 37.68 3.59
CA ALA A 11 -33.98 37.09 4.65
C ALA A 11 -34.06 35.55 4.67
N LEU A 12 -35.26 34.99 4.49
CA LEU A 12 -35.44 33.52 4.43
C LEU A 12 -34.80 32.92 3.19
N ALA A 13 -34.89 33.56 2.04
CA ALA A 13 -34.24 33.11 0.81
C ALA A 13 -32.71 33.12 0.93
N ALA A 14 -32.14 34.16 1.55
CA ALA A 14 -30.71 34.24 1.82
C ALA A 14 -30.24 33.16 2.81
N LEU A 15 -30.99 32.93 3.89
CA LEU A 15 -30.69 31.87 4.85
C LEU A 15 -30.78 30.47 4.22
N CYS A 16 -31.77 30.22 3.35
CA CYS A 16 -31.87 28.96 2.59
C CYS A 16 -30.70 28.79 1.61
N ALA A 17 -30.31 29.84 0.89
CA ALA A 17 -29.17 29.79 -0.02
C ALA A 17 -27.87 29.48 0.72
N ILE A 18 -27.67 30.10 1.90
CA ILE A 18 -26.54 29.80 2.78
C ILE A 18 -26.60 28.35 3.26
N PHE A 19 -27.77 27.83 3.65
CA PHE A 19 -27.95 26.45 4.11
C PHE A 19 -27.74 25.40 3.00
N ILE A 20 -28.11 25.73 1.76
CA ILE A 20 -27.90 24.87 0.59
C ILE A 20 -26.41 24.81 0.23
N VAL A 21 -25.71 25.95 0.29
CA VAL A 21 -24.25 26.01 0.07
C VAL A 21 -23.47 25.37 1.23
N SER A 22 -24.01 25.42 2.46
CA SER A 22 -23.38 24.81 3.64
C SER A 22 -23.72 23.32 3.83
N ARG A 23 -24.44 22.69 2.91
CA ARG A 23 -24.45 21.22 2.83
C ARG A 23 -23.06 20.80 2.37
N GLY A 24 -22.13 20.77 3.31
CA GLY A 24 -20.84 20.12 3.14
C GLY A 24 -21.13 18.73 2.60
N HIS A 25 -20.58 18.43 1.43
CA HIS A 25 -20.65 17.12 0.84
C HIS A 25 -20.17 16.12 1.90
N GLU A 26 -21.05 15.21 2.30
CA GLU A 26 -20.68 14.11 3.20
C GLU A 26 -19.78 13.18 2.39
N GLN A 27 -18.49 13.55 2.33
CA GLN A 27 -17.47 12.80 1.64
C GLN A 27 -17.33 11.47 2.37
N ASN A 28 -17.58 10.37 1.67
CA ASN A 28 -17.33 9.05 2.23
C ASN A 28 -15.80 8.85 2.23
N LEU A 29 -15.19 9.14 3.37
CA LEU A 29 -13.76 8.94 3.58
C LEU A 29 -13.52 7.45 3.86
N GLU A 30 -13.02 6.71 2.88
CA GLU A 30 -12.56 5.35 3.11
C GLU A 30 -11.14 5.39 3.69
N PRO A 31 -10.85 4.80 4.86
CA PRO A 31 -9.48 4.73 5.36
C PRO A 31 -8.55 4.06 4.35
N LEU A 32 -7.33 4.57 4.20
CA LEU A 32 -6.34 3.98 3.29
C LEU A 32 -6.07 2.51 3.66
N SER A 33 -6.52 1.59 2.82
CA SER A 33 -6.38 0.16 3.05
C SER A 33 -4.99 -0.36 2.67
N ASN A 34 -4.58 -1.49 3.27
CA ASN A 34 -3.31 -2.16 2.90
C ASN A 34 -3.28 -2.57 1.42
N LEU A 35 -4.44 -2.94 0.86
CA LEU A 35 -4.55 -3.25 -0.56
C LEU A 35 -4.29 -2.01 -1.43
N CYS A 36 -4.79 -0.85 -1.01
CA CYS A 36 -4.52 0.39 -1.72
C CYS A 36 -3.03 0.78 -1.66
N LEU A 37 -2.40 0.64 -0.48
CA LEU A 37 -0.97 0.85 -0.31
C LEU A 37 -0.15 -0.01 -1.29
N LEU A 38 -0.49 -1.29 -1.41
CA LEU A 38 0.15 -2.20 -2.37
C LEU A 38 -0.02 -1.71 -3.82
N CYS A 39 -1.23 -1.26 -4.21
CA CYS A 39 -1.46 -0.73 -5.55
C CYS A 39 -0.64 0.54 -5.86
N ILE A 40 -0.54 1.45 -4.88
CA ILE A 40 0.30 2.65 -5.00
C ILE A 40 1.77 2.26 -5.17
N CYS A 41 2.26 1.35 -4.32
CA CYS A 41 3.62 0.84 -4.36
C CYS A 41 3.95 0.14 -5.69
N GLU A 42 3.03 -0.68 -6.21
CA GLU A 42 3.21 -1.37 -7.48
C GLU A 42 3.27 -0.40 -8.66
N ALA A 43 2.41 0.61 -8.67
CA ALA A 43 2.41 1.65 -9.68
C ALA A 43 3.68 2.53 -9.63
N THR A 44 4.20 2.80 -8.43
CA THR A 44 5.39 3.65 -8.23
C THR A 44 6.70 2.92 -8.55
N SER A 45 6.90 1.71 -8.02
CA SER A 45 8.19 1.03 -8.02
C SER A 45 8.11 -0.46 -8.40
N ASN A 46 6.93 -0.96 -8.76
CA ASN A 46 6.60 -2.39 -8.79
C ASN A 46 6.86 -3.09 -7.45
N CYS A 47 6.80 -2.34 -6.34
CA CYS A 47 7.19 -2.80 -5.00
C CYS A 47 8.55 -3.49 -4.93
N SER A 48 9.48 -3.13 -5.83
CA SER A 48 10.80 -3.73 -5.87
C SER A 48 11.79 -2.86 -5.16
N LYS A 49 12.50 -3.44 -4.17
CA LYS A 49 13.63 -2.81 -3.48
C LYS A 49 14.83 -2.50 -4.38
N TYR A 50 14.80 -3.01 -5.61
CA TYR A 50 15.84 -2.80 -6.63
C TYR A 50 15.40 -1.84 -7.74
N SER A 51 14.22 -1.23 -7.62
CA SER A 51 13.79 -0.20 -8.56
C SER A 51 14.61 1.09 -8.36
N PRO A 52 14.75 1.95 -9.39
CA PRO A 52 15.38 3.25 -9.24
C PRO A 52 14.72 4.11 -8.15
N ALA A 53 13.38 4.07 -8.05
CA ALA A 53 12.64 4.73 -6.96
C ALA A 53 13.04 4.22 -5.56
N ALA A 54 13.41 2.95 -5.45
CA ALA A 54 13.86 2.36 -4.19
C ALA A 54 15.31 2.69 -3.84
N SER A 55 16.13 3.15 -4.79
CA SER A 55 17.48 3.60 -4.48
C SER A 55 17.42 5.01 -3.88
N CYS A 56 18.07 5.19 -2.74
CA CYS A 56 18.17 6.49 -2.06
C CYS A 56 19.53 7.11 -2.36
N ASP A 57 19.88 7.06 -3.65
CA ASP A 57 21.19 7.45 -4.16
C ASP A 57 21.42 8.96 -3.99
N GLU A 58 22.69 9.37 -3.94
CA GLU A 58 23.03 10.78 -3.84
C GLU A 58 22.65 11.52 -5.13
N GLY A 59 21.63 12.38 -5.04
CA GLY A 59 21.13 13.20 -6.16
C GLY A 59 19.72 12.86 -6.64
N ASP A 60 19.09 11.81 -6.11
CA ASP A 60 17.65 11.57 -6.29
C ASP A 60 16.85 12.34 -5.23
N ASP A 61 15.74 12.95 -5.66
CA ASP A 61 14.79 13.65 -4.78
C ASP A 61 13.80 12.68 -4.11
N THR A 62 13.76 11.43 -4.58
CA THR A 62 12.88 10.36 -4.11
C THR A 62 13.67 9.20 -3.51
N CYS A 63 13.04 8.45 -2.60
CA CYS A 63 13.67 7.35 -1.89
C CYS A 63 12.64 6.29 -1.48
N GLY A 64 13.04 5.01 -1.57
CA GLY A 64 12.26 3.87 -1.07
C GLY A 64 11.15 3.36 -1.99
N LEU A 65 10.45 2.30 -1.56
CA LEU A 65 9.43 1.61 -2.37
C LEU A 65 8.28 2.51 -2.82
N TYR A 66 8.03 3.58 -2.07
CA TYR A 66 6.99 4.55 -2.35
C TYR A 66 7.53 5.84 -2.99
N ALA A 67 8.79 5.88 -3.44
CA ALA A 67 9.42 7.06 -4.03
C ALA A 67 9.14 8.34 -3.21
N LEU A 68 9.29 8.27 -1.88
CA LEU A 68 8.98 9.39 -1.00
C LEU A 68 10.01 10.49 -1.19
N THR A 69 9.58 11.75 -1.17
CA THR A 69 10.49 12.90 -1.05
C THR A 69 10.66 13.28 0.42
N GLN A 70 11.72 14.03 0.75
CA GLN A 70 11.90 14.51 2.12
C GLN A 70 10.70 15.38 2.55
N ALA A 71 10.23 16.29 1.70
CA ALA A 71 9.07 17.13 2.00
C ALA A 71 7.79 16.31 2.26
N TYR A 72 7.58 15.21 1.51
CA TYR A 72 6.47 14.29 1.75
C TYR A 72 6.55 13.69 3.16
N TRP A 73 7.72 13.20 3.56
CA TRP A 73 7.96 12.62 4.88
C TRP A 73 7.82 13.65 6.01
N GLU A 74 8.27 14.88 5.79
CA GLU A 74 8.09 15.97 6.76
C GLU A 74 6.62 16.28 6.99
N ASP A 75 5.84 16.35 5.90
CA ASP A 75 4.40 16.56 5.99
C ASP A 75 3.63 15.40 6.61
N ALA A 76 4.15 14.18 6.48
CA ALA A 76 3.67 12.97 7.13
C ALA A 76 4.01 12.90 8.63
N GLY A 77 4.71 13.89 9.17
CA GLY A 77 5.00 14.01 10.60
C GLY A 77 6.40 13.54 11.01
N LYS A 78 7.36 13.46 10.07
CA LYS A 78 8.77 13.13 10.35
C LYS A 78 8.94 11.81 11.11
N LEU A 79 8.26 10.76 10.64
CA LEU A 79 8.29 9.46 11.30
C LEU A 79 9.70 8.88 11.36
N GLN A 80 10.06 8.31 12.49
CA GLN A 80 11.35 7.66 12.70
C GLN A 80 11.15 6.15 12.73
N VAL A 81 12.19 5.40 12.35
CA VAL A 81 12.19 3.95 12.43
C VAL A 81 12.21 3.55 13.91
N PRO A 82 11.27 2.72 14.40
CA PRO A 82 11.28 2.26 15.79
C PRO A 82 12.58 1.50 16.10
N ASP A 83 13.20 1.79 17.25
CA ASP A 83 14.42 1.11 17.74
C ASP A 83 15.66 1.36 16.86
N ASN A 84 15.72 2.49 16.16
CA ASN A 84 16.95 2.90 15.48
C ASN A 84 18.00 3.32 16.52
N SER A 85 19.09 2.54 16.63
CA SER A 85 20.28 2.96 17.41
C SER A 85 20.96 4.24 16.89
N TYR A 86 20.50 4.76 15.74
CA TYR A 86 20.97 5.97 15.10
C TYR A 86 20.06 7.15 15.49
N GLU A 87 20.25 7.64 16.71
CA GLU A 87 19.79 8.96 17.13
C GLU A 87 20.58 10.00 16.32
N SER A 88 19.93 10.58 15.31
CA SER A 88 20.50 11.64 14.48
C SER A 88 19.48 12.75 14.34
N ASP A 89 19.87 13.98 14.71
CA ASP A 89 19.08 15.21 14.51
C ASP A 89 19.04 15.65 13.04
N ASN A 90 19.63 14.87 12.12
CA ASN A 90 19.65 15.18 10.72
C ASN A 90 18.39 14.62 10.02
N ASP A 91 17.48 15.51 9.68
CA ASP A 91 16.21 15.18 8.99
C ASP A 91 16.43 14.38 7.70
N THR A 92 17.45 14.70 6.90
CA THR A 92 17.74 13.97 5.65
C THR A 92 18.17 12.53 5.91
N ILE A 93 18.96 12.29 6.97
CA ILE A 93 19.36 10.93 7.37
C ILE A 93 18.12 10.15 7.86
N GLN A 94 17.30 10.76 8.73
CA GLN A 94 16.10 10.11 9.26
C GLN A 94 15.07 9.81 8.16
N PHE A 95 14.86 10.75 7.25
CA PHE A 95 14.05 10.55 6.05
C PHE A 95 14.53 9.33 5.25
N LYS A 96 15.83 9.28 4.91
CA LYS A 96 16.39 8.16 4.13
C LYS A 96 16.25 6.83 4.85
N LEU A 97 16.44 6.80 6.18
CA LEU A 97 16.24 5.59 6.98
C LEU A 97 14.77 5.14 6.95
N CYS A 98 13.84 6.08 7.17
CA CYS A 98 12.40 5.79 7.18
C CYS A 98 11.90 5.34 5.81
N ALA A 99 12.26 6.03 4.73
CA ALA A 99 11.82 5.71 3.39
C ALA A 99 12.34 4.33 2.90
N GLN A 100 13.50 3.88 3.39
CA GLN A 100 14.04 2.55 3.09
C GLN A 100 13.42 1.44 3.95
N GLU A 101 12.87 1.76 5.11
CA GLU A 101 12.22 0.79 5.98
C GLU A 101 10.73 0.66 5.59
N PRO A 102 10.27 -0.53 5.14
CA PRO A 102 8.92 -0.66 4.58
C PRO A 102 7.79 -0.18 5.48
N ARG A 103 7.86 -0.45 6.79
CA ARG A 103 6.79 -0.08 7.72
C ARG A 103 6.75 1.42 7.98
N CYS A 104 7.91 2.06 8.09
CA CYS A 104 8.02 3.50 8.28
C CYS A 104 7.60 4.25 7.01
N ALA A 105 7.95 3.74 5.84
CA ALA A 105 7.49 4.29 4.57
C ALA A 105 5.96 4.16 4.41
N GLU A 106 5.38 2.99 4.70
CA GLU A 106 3.92 2.77 4.70
C GLU A 106 3.20 3.73 5.66
N ALA A 107 3.69 3.85 6.89
CA ALA A 107 3.12 4.75 7.88
C ALA A 107 3.21 6.22 7.42
N SER A 108 4.30 6.59 6.72
CA SER A 108 4.46 7.93 6.16
C SER A 108 3.40 8.21 5.09
N VAL A 109 3.15 7.24 4.19
CA VAL A 109 2.07 7.37 3.19
C VAL A 109 0.70 7.49 3.86
N GLN A 110 0.41 6.66 4.87
CA GLN A 110 -0.84 6.73 5.63
C GLN A 110 -1.05 8.10 6.28
N ASN A 111 -0.04 8.63 6.98
CA ASN A 111 -0.13 9.94 7.62
C ASN A 111 -0.28 11.08 6.61
N TYR A 112 0.41 10.99 5.48
CA TYR A 112 0.25 11.96 4.40
C TYR A 112 -1.18 11.95 3.86
N MET A 113 -1.80 10.77 3.70
CA MET A 113 -3.20 10.68 3.28
C MET A 113 -4.15 11.22 4.34
N ILE A 114 -3.91 11.00 5.64
CA ILE A 114 -4.72 11.62 6.70
C ILE A 114 -4.72 13.15 6.57
N ARG A 115 -3.58 13.74 6.22
CA ARG A 115 -3.42 15.19 6.09
C ARG A 115 -4.04 15.75 4.81
N TYR A 116 -3.96 15.02 3.71
CA TYR A 116 -4.28 15.54 2.36
C TYR A 116 -5.45 14.84 1.67
N ALA A 117 -6.16 13.93 2.36
CA ALA A 117 -7.33 13.24 1.84
C ALA A 117 -8.38 14.23 1.31
N GLN A 118 -8.72 14.09 0.03
CA GLN A 118 -9.74 14.86 -0.65
C GLN A 118 -10.16 14.14 -1.92
N ASP A 119 -11.37 14.44 -2.40
CA ASP A 119 -11.89 13.94 -3.68
C ASP A 119 -11.21 14.69 -4.84
N CYS A 120 -10.35 13.97 -5.54
CA CYS A 120 -9.50 14.48 -6.60
C CYS A 120 -10.18 14.36 -7.97
N ASN A 121 -10.98 13.31 -8.18
CA ASN A 121 -11.63 13.04 -9.46
C ASN A 121 -13.04 13.66 -9.59
N GLY A 122 -13.61 14.16 -8.49
CA GLY A 122 -14.92 14.82 -8.40
C GLY A 122 -16.11 13.85 -8.37
N ASP A 123 -15.91 12.58 -8.03
CA ASP A 123 -16.97 11.57 -8.02
C ASP A 123 -17.77 11.51 -6.70
N GLY A 124 -17.32 12.28 -5.70
CA GLY A 124 -17.96 12.42 -4.40
C GLY A 124 -17.53 11.39 -3.35
N ASN A 125 -16.58 10.52 -3.67
CA ASN A 125 -15.94 9.60 -2.71
C ASN A 125 -14.45 9.94 -2.59
N ILE A 126 -13.85 9.57 -1.46
CA ILE A 126 -12.40 9.61 -1.30
C ILE A 126 -11.94 8.15 -1.21
N ASP A 127 -11.43 7.64 -2.33
CA ASP A 127 -11.04 6.24 -2.48
C ASP A 127 -9.58 6.06 -2.89
N CYS A 128 -9.19 4.82 -3.21
CA CYS A 128 -7.82 4.50 -3.57
C CYS A 128 -7.29 5.27 -4.80
N SER A 129 -8.17 5.63 -5.73
CA SER A 129 -7.84 6.43 -6.92
C SER A 129 -7.45 7.85 -6.53
N ASP A 130 -8.13 8.44 -5.54
CA ASP A 130 -7.78 9.75 -4.98
C ASP A 130 -6.46 9.68 -4.22
N TYR A 131 -6.27 8.66 -3.38
CA TYR A 131 -5.03 8.47 -2.64
C TYR A 131 -3.82 8.27 -3.57
N ALA A 132 -3.97 7.52 -4.65
CA ALA A 132 -2.92 7.39 -5.66
C ALA A 132 -2.61 8.72 -6.35
N SER A 133 -3.64 9.52 -6.64
CA SER A 133 -3.48 10.86 -7.22
C SER A 133 -2.74 11.81 -6.27
N ILE A 134 -3.10 11.80 -4.99
CA ILE A 134 -2.44 12.57 -3.93
C ILE A 134 -0.99 12.12 -3.75
N HIS A 135 -0.72 10.81 -3.80
CA HIS A 135 0.64 10.29 -3.70
C HIS A 135 1.53 10.78 -4.85
N ARG A 136 1.01 10.71 -6.08
CA ARG A 136 1.79 11.00 -7.29
C ARG A 136 1.95 12.49 -7.58
N LEU A 137 0.95 13.31 -7.28
CA LEU A 137 0.91 14.73 -7.62
C LEU A 137 1.00 15.67 -6.40
N GLY A 138 1.03 15.10 -5.20
CA GLY A 138 0.98 15.82 -3.93
C GLY A 138 -0.43 16.28 -3.54
N GLY A 139 -0.58 16.65 -2.27
CA GLY A 139 -1.87 17.02 -1.69
C GLY A 139 -2.58 18.17 -2.40
N PHE A 140 -1.88 19.21 -2.85
CA PHE A 140 -2.50 20.34 -3.55
C PHE A 140 -2.66 20.12 -5.06
N GLY A 141 -1.96 19.13 -5.61
CA GLY A 141 -1.85 18.89 -7.05
C GLY A 141 -2.72 17.74 -7.57
N CYS A 142 -3.46 17.03 -6.71
CA CYS A 142 -4.08 15.75 -7.08
C CYS A 142 -5.13 15.80 -8.21
N ARG A 143 -5.66 16.99 -8.54
CA ARG A 143 -6.56 17.21 -9.69
C ARG A 143 -5.83 17.38 -11.02
N GLY A 144 -4.49 17.32 -11.00
CA GLY A 144 -3.65 17.42 -12.18
C GLY A 144 -3.69 16.16 -13.05
N THR A 145 -2.99 16.21 -14.17
CA THR A 145 -2.87 15.07 -15.08
C THR A 145 -1.88 14.04 -14.54
N LEU A 146 -2.35 12.81 -14.32
CA LEU A 146 -1.48 11.68 -14.00
C LEU A 146 -0.79 11.13 -15.25
N ASP A 147 0.40 10.59 -15.04
CA ASP A 147 1.06 9.73 -16.03
C ASP A 147 0.15 8.54 -16.37
N GLN A 148 -0.03 8.26 -17.66
CA GLN A 148 -0.93 7.22 -18.13
C GLN A 148 -0.52 5.83 -17.62
N ALA A 149 0.77 5.49 -17.65
CA ALA A 149 1.25 4.19 -17.20
C ALA A 149 1.07 4.02 -15.68
N TYR A 150 1.25 5.09 -14.90
CA TYR A 150 0.95 5.07 -13.46
C TYR A 150 -0.55 4.82 -13.21
N SER A 151 -1.42 5.61 -13.86
CA SER A 151 -2.87 5.51 -13.69
C SER A 151 -3.40 4.13 -14.09
N GLU A 152 -2.93 3.57 -15.22
CA GLU A 152 -3.34 2.24 -15.68
C GLU A 152 -2.95 1.14 -14.69
N LYS A 153 -1.75 1.21 -14.10
CA LYS A 153 -1.32 0.25 -13.08
C LYS A 153 -2.18 0.32 -11.81
N VAL A 154 -2.44 1.52 -11.31
CA VAL A 154 -3.31 1.71 -10.13
C VAL A 154 -4.70 1.14 -10.41
N GLN A 155 -5.32 1.48 -11.55
CA GLN A 155 -6.65 1.00 -11.92
C GLN A 155 -6.70 -0.53 -12.07
N ALA A 156 -5.69 -1.11 -12.72
CA ALA A 156 -5.59 -2.56 -12.87
C ALA A 156 -5.47 -3.26 -11.50
N CYS A 157 -4.64 -2.74 -10.60
CA CYS A 157 -4.50 -3.27 -9.25
C CYS A 157 -5.79 -3.09 -8.43
N ASN A 158 -6.41 -1.91 -8.45
CA ASN A 158 -7.67 -1.64 -7.75
C ASN A 158 -8.77 -2.60 -8.19
N LYS A 159 -8.84 -2.90 -9.49
CA LYS A 159 -9.78 -3.89 -10.02
C LYS A 159 -9.50 -5.29 -9.49
N ALA A 160 -8.24 -5.73 -9.52
CA ALA A 160 -7.85 -7.05 -9.04
C ALA A 160 -8.06 -7.22 -7.52
N ALA A 161 -7.81 -6.15 -6.75
CA ALA A 161 -8.00 -6.10 -5.31
C ALA A 161 -9.46 -5.88 -4.88
N GLY A 162 -10.37 -5.62 -5.82
CA GLY A 162 -11.79 -5.35 -5.53
C GLY A 162 -12.04 -4.00 -4.86
N LEU A 163 -11.15 -3.02 -5.07
CA LEU A 163 -11.20 -1.66 -4.51
C LEU A 163 -11.98 -0.67 -5.37
N LEU A 164 -12.24 -0.99 -6.65
CA LEU A 164 -13.15 -0.17 -7.45
C LEU A 164 -14.52 -0.22 -6.81
N THR A 165 -14.98 0.93 -6.34
CA THR A 165 -16.13 1.07 -5.47
C THR A 165 -17.30 0.23 -5.95
N LYS A 166 -17.86 -0.52 -4.99
CA LYS A 166 -19.21 -1.04 -5.07
C LYS A 166 -20.20 0.14 -5.16
N SER A 167 -20.30 0.79 -6.31
CA SER A 167 -21.58 1.35 -6.69
C SER A 167 -22.44 0.18 -7.19
N SER A 168 -23.42 -0.24 -6.38
CA SER A 168 -24.47 -1.24 -6.73
C SER A 168 -24.17 -2.74 -6.62
N SER A 169 -23.41 -3.22 -5.64
CA SER A 169 -23.67 -4.59 -5.14
C SER A 169 -24.12 -4.55 -3.69
N LYS A 170 -25.44 -4.43 -3.52
CA LYS A 170 -26.10 -5.11 -2.40
C LYS A 170 -25.56 -6.53 -2.42
N SER A 171 -24.95 -6.97 -1.33
CA SER A 171 -24.61 -8.36 -1.11
C SER A 171 -25.89 -9.19 -1.18
N SER A 172 -26.24 -9.63 -2.38
CA SER A 172 -27.18 -10.70 -2.66
C SER A 172 -26.53 -12.02 -2.27
N TRP A 173 -26.34 -12.22 -0.97
CA TRP A 173 -26.36 -13.58 -0.44
C TRP A 173 -27.82 -14.02 -0.52
N SER A 174 -28.16 -14.73 -1.60
CA SER A 174 -29.43 -15.42 -1.73
C SER A 174 -29.43 -16.58 -0.74
N GLU A 175 -30.04 -16.34 0.41
CA GLU A 175 -30.39 -17.37 1.37
C GLU A 175 -31.43 -18.30 0.71
N LYS A 176 -30.96 -19.42 0.15
CA LYS A 176 -31.78 -20.56 -0.21
C LYS A 176 -31.21 -21.81 0.43
N SER A 177 -31.43 -21.92 1.73
CA SER A 177 -31.40 -23.20 2.45
C SER A 177 -32.83 -23.64 2.72
N ILE A 178 -33.42 -24.38 1.77
CA ILE A 178 -34.64 -25.16 1.96
C ILE A 178 -34.35 -26.60 1.49
N LEU A 179 -34.32 -27.49 2.49
CA LEU A 179 -34.69 -28.93 2.50
C LEU A 179 -33.84 -29.96 1.72
N GLY A 180 -33.09 -30.77 2.48
CA GLY A 180 -33.51 -32.15 2.77
C GLY A 180 -33.07 -33.31 1.86
N GLY A 181 -32.40 -34.30 2.49
CA GLY A 181 -32.34 -35.72 2.09
C GLY A 181 -31.38 -36.09 0.96
N SER A 182 -30.72 -37.25 0.89
CA SER A 182 -30.49 -38.39 1.78
C SER A 182 -29.52 -39.32 1.04
N SER A 183 -28.60 -39.93 1.79
CA SER A 183 -27.78 -41.11 1.52
C SER A 183 -28.06 -41.96 0.25
N SER A 184 -26.98 -42.28 -0.48
CA SER A 184 -26.61 -43.67 -0.80
C SER A 184 -25.22 -43.75 -1.48
N SER A 185 -24.30 -44.48 -0.86
CA SER A 185 -23.17 -45.13 -1.53
C SER A 185 -23.66 -46.43 -2.19
N PRO A 186 -23.04 -46.91 -3.30
CA PRO A 186 -21.90 -47.83 -3.16
C PRO A 186 -20.77 -47.67 -4.21
N ASP A 187 -19.57 -48.09 -3.82
CA ASP A 187 -18.34 -48.30 -4.63
C ASP A 187 -18.48 -49.42 -5.70
N PRO A 188 -17.45 -49.81 -6.51
CA PRO A 188 -16.15 -49.18 -6.85
C PRO A 188 -15.83 -49.19 -8.37
N GLY A 189 -14.79 -48.43 -8.75
CA GLY A 189 -13.85 -48.81 -9.81
C GLY A 189 -14.14 -48.28 -11.21
N THR A 190 -13.27 -47.41 -11.71
CA THR A 190 -12.38 -47.67 -12.86
C THR A 190 -11.49 -46.44 -13.03
N GLU A 191 -10.18 -46.67 -12.93
CA GLU A 191 -9.15 -45.67 -13.15
C GLU A 191 -9.13 -45.21 -14.60
N THR A 192 -9.03 -43.90 -14.84
CA THR A 192 -8.21 -43.36 -15.92
C THR A 192 -7.72 -41.97 -15.52
N SER A 193 -6.49 -41.94 -15.01
CA SER A 193 -5.70 -40.74 -14.77
C SER A 193 -5.24 -40.15 -16.10
N PHE A 194 -5.51 -38.87 -16.32
CA PHE A 194 -4.73 -38.04 -17.24
C PHE A 194 -4.29 -36.77 -16.48
N SER A 195 -3.20 -36.91 -15.74
CA SER A 195 -2.41 -35.82 -15.19
C SER A 195 -1.41 -35.36 -16.25
N THR A 196 -1.70 -34.27 -16.94
CA THR A 196 -0.74 -33.64 -17.85
C THR A 196 0.23 -32.78 -17.04
N SER A 197 1.27 -33.42 -16.50
CA SER A 197 2.41 -32.73 -15.90
C SER A 197 3.36 -32.28 -17.00
N VAL A 198 3.43 -30.97 -17.25
CA VAL A 198 4.45 -30.37 -18.13
C VAL A 198 5.80 -30.44 -17.42
N SER A 199 6.68 -31.31 -17.91
CA SER A 199 8.04 -31.46 -17.41
C SER A 199 8.98 -30.57 -18.22
N PHE A 200 9.49 -29.50 -17.61
CA PHE A 200 10.57 -28.68 -18.18
C PHE A 200 11.91 -29.39 -17.92
N ARG A 201 12.52 -29.96 -18.96
CA ARG A 201 13.92 -30.38 -18.93
C ARG A 201 14.81 -29.17 -19.19
N VAL A 202 15.56 -28.74 -18.18
CA VAL A 202 16.73 -27.86 -18.37
C VAL A 202 17.89 -28.74 -18.80
N GLN A 203 18.27 -28.63 -20.08
CA GLN A 203 19.45 -29.29 -20.63
C GLN A 203 20.69 -28.47 -20.25
N LEU A 204 21.52 -28.97 -19.34
CA LEU A 204 22.82 -28.36 -19.03
C LEU A 204 23.84 -28.79 -20.08
N THR A 205 24.08 -27.94 -21.09
CA THR A 205 25.25 -28.04 -21.95
C THR A 205 26.41 -27.29 -21.33
N GLY A 206 27.57 -27.94 -21.28
CA GLY A 206 28.75 -27.53 -20.52
C GLY A 206 29.34 -26.16 -20.85
N PHE A 207 29.98 -25.58 -19.84
CA PHE A 207 30.86 -24.43 -19.93
C PHE A 207 32.33 -24.87 -19.82
N PRO A 208 33.25 -24.31 -20.64
CA PRO A 208 34.66 -24.63 -20.58
C PRO A 208 35.37 -23.98 -19.38
N ASP A 209 36.31 -24.73 -18.79
CA ASP A 209 37.22 -24.30 -17.73
C ASP A 209 38.07 -23.09 -18.14
N ALA A 210 37.88 -21.97 -17.45
CA ALA A 210 38.84 -20.87 -17.43
C ALA A 210 39.28 -20.62 -15.98
N GLY A 211 40.48 -21.08 -15.66
CA GLY A 211 41.09 -20.94 -14.34
C GLY A 211 41.39 -19.48 -13.99
N ILE A 212 40.82 -19.02 -12.87
CA ILE A 212 41.22 -17.78 -12.21
C ILE A 212 41.34 -18.06 -10.70
N LYS A 213 42.57 -17.92 -10.19
CA LYS A 213 42.93 -18.05 -8.76
C LYS A 213 42.20 -17.01 -7.89
N PRO A 214 41.57 -17.39 -6.77
CA PRO A 214 41.17 -16.42 -5.76
C PRO A 214 42.36 -16.03 -4.86
N ARG A 215 42.62 -14.72 -4.76
CA ARG A 215 43.45 -14.12 -3.71
C ARG A 215 42.68 -14.14 -2.38
N GLY A 216 43.39 -14.42 -1.29
CA GLY A 216 42.85 -14.89 -0.02
C GLY A 216 41.97 -13.91 0.76
N CYS A 217 40.96 -14.47 1.43
CA CYS A 217 40.32 -13.90 2.62
C CYS A 217 41.22 -14.20 3.84
N PHE A 218 41.72 -13.13 4.47
CA PHE A 218 42.40 -13.18 5.75
C PHE A 218 41.36 -13.06 6.88
N LEU A 219 41.54 -13.89 7.92
CA LEU A 219 40.91 -13.85 9.25
C LEU A 219 39.56 -14.57 9.43
N CYS A 220 39.65 -15.90 9.49
CA CYS A 220 38.77 -16.72 10.31
C CYS A 220 39.46 -16.97 11.66
N LYS A 221 39.05 -16.27 12.74
CA LYS A 221 39.42 -16.62 14.12
C LYS A 221 38.20 -17.25 14.80
N ARG A 222 38.30 -18.56 15.01
CA ARG A 222 37.31 -19.42 15.67
C ARG A 222 37.49 -19.34 17.18
N SER A 223 36.57 -18.71 17.90
CA SER A 223 36.40 -18.90 19.35
C SER A 223 35.36 -20.01 19.57
N ARG A 224 35.71 -21.05 20.33
CA ARG A 224 34.75 -22.02 20.87
C ARG A 224 34.46 -21.62 22.31
N GLU A 225 33.29 -21.04 22.56
CA GLU A 225 32.74 -20.94 23.91
C GLU A 225 31.90 -22.20 24.19
N LYS A 226 32.19 -22.91 25.28
CA LYS A 226 31.39 -24.04 25.76
C LYS A 226 30.16 -23.48 26.49
N VAL A 227 28.97 -23.93 26.11
CA VAL A 227 27.73 -23.69 26.85
C VAL A 227 27.59 -24.82 27.88
N GLU A 228 27.80 -24.51 29.16
CA GLU A 228 27.39 -25.37 30.27
C GLU A 228 25.94 -25.06 30.65
N ILE A 229 25.11 -26.09 30.65
CA ILE A 229 23.69 -26.03 30.99
C ILE A 229 23.57 -26.48 32.45
N SER A 230 23.16 -25.57 33.33
CA SER A 230 22.88 -25.85 34.75
C SER A 230 21.45 -26.37 34.93
N PRO A 231 21.21 -27.51 35.60
CA PRO A 231 19.88 -27.93 35.98
C PRO A 231 19.50 -27.41 37.39
N THR A 232 18.40 -26.67 37.45
CA THR A 232 17.66 -26.37 38.68
C THR A 232 16.95 -27.62 39.18
N VAL A 233 17.23 -28.06 40.41
CA VAL A 233 16.33 -28.93 41.19
C VAL A 233 16.30 -28.42 42.62
N ILE A 234 15.19 -27.77 42.99
CA ILE A 234 14.77 -27.51 44.38
C ILE A 234 13.64 -28.50 44.66
N LEU A 235 13.86 -29.45 45.57
CA LEU A 235 12.79 -30.15 46.30
C LEU A 235 13.29 -30.65 47.67
N TYR A 236 12.52 -30.25 48.70
CA TYR A 236 12.51 -30.61 50.13
C TYR A 236 13.57 -29.99 51.03
#